data_AF-A0A8S3RX01-F1
#
_entry.id   AF-A0A8S3RX01-F1
#
_cell.length_a   1.000
_cell.length_b   1.000
_cell.length_c   1.000
_cell.angle_alpha   90.00
_cell.angle_beta   90.00
_cell.angle_gamma   90.00
#
_symmetry.space_group_name_H-M   'P 1'
#
loop_
_entity.id
_entity.type
_entity.pdbx_description
1 polymer ?
#
loop_
_entity_poly.entity_id
_entity_poly.type
_entity_poly.pdbx_seq_one_letter_code
_entity_poly.pdbx_strand_id
1 'polypeptide(L)'
;MVNRRGLPKEMISDNGTNFVGANRELKELVALLDKDKIHNSISNQGIKWHFNPPLAPHFGGIHETMIKSAKRAIYAILGNADINDEELLTAFTGAEALINSRPLTYQSADPKADTPLTPNHLHGQLGGHFAPETVDNTDFNPRKRWRRIQELIRHF
;
A
#
# COMPACT_ATOMS: atom_id res chain seq x y z
N MET A 1 2.81 -6.45 4.33
CA MET A 1 2.87 -6.79 2.88
C MET A 1 2.88 -8.30 2.67
N VAL A 2 3.78 -9.06 3.30
CA VAL A 2 3.82 -10.54 3.21
C VAL A 2 2.47 -11.19 3.55
N ASN A 3 1.86 -10.83 4.68
CA ASN A 3 0.56 -11.37 5.06
C ASN A 3 -0.62 -10.96 4.16
N ARG A 4 -0.44 -9.90 3.33
CA ARG A 4 -1.51 -9.37 2.44
C ARG A 4 -1.33 -9.79 0.98
N ARG A 5 -0.09 -10.00 0.53
CA ARG A 5 0.27 -10.23 -0.89
C ARG A 5 1.12 -11.48 -1.11
N GLY A 6 1.44 -12.22 -0.06
CA GLY A 6 2.36 -13.36 -0.10
C GLY A 6 3.83 -12.96 0.06
N LEU A 7 4.70 -13.97 0.22
CA LEU A 7 6.14 -13.79 0.36
C LEU A 7 6.77 -13.59 -1.04
N PRO A 8 7.41 -12.44 -1.31
CA PRO A 8 8.09 -12.24 -2.59
C PRO A 8 9.37 -13.09 -2.65
N LYS A 9 9.70 -13.59 -3.84
CA LYS A 9 10.98 -14.28 -4.07
C LYS A 9 12.16 -13.32 -4.15
N GLU A 10 11.91 -12.14 -4.72
CA GLU A 10 12.92 -11.12 -4.98
C GLU A 10 12.38 -9.74 -4.58
N MET A 11 13.24 -8.89 -4.02
CA MET A 11 12.96 -7.51 -3.64
C MET A 11 14.01 -6.60 -4.27
N ILE A 12 13.58 -5.47 -4.84
CA ILE A 12 14.46 -4.48 -5.45
C ILE A 12 14.25 -3.14 -4.73
N SER A 13 15.34 -2.48 -4.32
CA SER A 13 15.31 -1.15 -3.71
C SER A 13 16.42 -0.24 -4.23
N ASP A 14 16.33 1.05 -3.95
CA ASP A 14 17.44 1.97 -4.14
C ASP A 14 18.54 1.77 -3.08
N ASN A 15 19.69 2.42 -3.29
CA ASN A 15 20.84 2.40 -2.38
C ASN A 15 20.68 3.37 -1.19
N GLY A 16 19.46 3.73 -0.81
CA GLY A 16 19.19 4.51 0.38
C GLY A 16 19.78 3.83 1.61
N THR A 17 20.44 4.61 2.47
CA THR A 17 21.14 4.12 3.67
C THR A 17 20.23 3.31 4.58
N ASN A 18 18.95 3.66 4.65
CA ASN A 18 17.93 2.92 5.40
C ASN A 18 17.75 1.49 4.88
N PHE A 19 17.69 1.29 3.55
CA PHE A 19 17.55 -0.05 2.97
C PHE A 19 18.83 -0.87 3.05
N VAL A 20 19.98 -0.22 2.84
CA VAL A 20 21.28 -0.88 2.98
C VAL A 20 21.52 -1.33 4.42
N GLY A 21 21.21 -0.47 5.40
CA GLY A 21 21.26 -0.78 6.82
C GLY A 21 20.30 -1.91 7.20
N ALA A 22 19.04 -1.83 6.80
CA ALA A 22 18.04 -2.88 7.06
C ALA A 22 18.44 -4.24 6.48
N ASN A 23 18.98 -4.28 5.25
CA ASN A 23 19.48 -5.52 4.65
C ASN A 23 20.66 -6.11 5.45
N ARG A 24 21.54 -5.25 5.98
CA ARG A 24 22.64 -5.69 6.84
C ARG A 24 22.11 -6.27 8.15
N GLU A 25 21.25 -5.54 8.86
CA GLU A 25 20.66 -5.99 10.13
C GLU A 25 19.89 -7.31 9.96
N LEU A 26 19.10 -7.45 8.90
CA LEU A 26 18.38 -8.70 8.61
C LEU A 26 19.34 -9.88 8.40
N LYS A 27 20.45 -9.68 7.69
CA LYS A 27 21.46 -10.73 7.51
C LYS A 27 22.12 -11.12 8.83
N GLU A 28 22.40 -10.15 9.69
CA GLU A 28 22.96 -10.39 11.03
C GLU A 28 21.97 -11.16 11.91
N LEU A 29 20.69 -10.76 11.93
CA LEU A 29 19.63 -11.46 12.66
C LEU A 29 19.44 -12.90 12.16
N VAL A 30 19.40 -13.11 10.84
CA VAL A 30 19.31 -14.46 10.25
C VAL A 30 20.53 -15.32 10.61
N ALA A 31 21.72 -14.72 10.72
CA ALA A 31 22.92 -15.43 11.12
C ALA A 31 22.93 -15.83 12.60
N LEU A 32 22.27 -15.07 13.47
CA LEU A 32 22.10 -15.37 14.90
C LEU A 32 21.02 -16.42 15.18
N LEU A 33 20.09 -16.62 14.24
CA LEU A 33 19.03 -17.61 14.40
C LEU A 33 19.56 -19.03 14.15
N ASP A 34 19.01 -19.98 14.91
CA ASP A 34 19.32 -21.39 14.82
C ASP A 34 18.90 -21.96 13.45
N LYS A 35 19.91 -22.20 12.60
CA LYS A 35 19.73 -22.63 11.21
C LYS A 35 19.02 -23.99 11.12
N ASP A 36 19.17 -24.86 12.12
CA ASP A 36 18.53 -26.18 12.13
C ASP A 36 17.04 -26.08 12.44
N LYS A 37 16.64 -25.13 13.30
CA LYS A 37 15.22 -24.82 13.53
C LYS A 37 14.58 -24.11 12.35
N ILE A 38 15.27 -23.15 11.73
CA ILE A 38 14.77 -22.44 10.53
C ILE A 38 14.61 -23.41 9.37
N HIS A 39 15.61 -24.28 9.13
CA HIS A 39 15.59 -25.21 8.00
C HIS A 39 14.42 -26.20 8.09
N ASN A 40 14.04 -26.61 9.31
CA ASN A 40 12.92 -27.53 9.55
C ASN A 40 11.53 -26.85 9.55
N SER A 41 11.44 -25.53 9.76
CA SER A 41 10.16 -24.80 9.86
C SER A 41 9.86 -23.86 8.69
N ILE A 42 10.88 -23.47 7.93
CA ILE A 42 10.78 -22.59 6.77
C ILE A 42 11.55 -23.27 5.65
N SER A 43 10.85 -23.87 4.68
CA SER A 43 11.46 -24.24 3.39
C SER A 43 12.24 -23.02 2.90
N ASN A 44 13.56 -23.15 2.70
CA ASN A 44 14.52 -22.10 2.29
C ASN A 44 13.99 -21.12 1.21
N GLN A 45 13.09 -20.22 1.57
CA GLN A 45 12.55 -19.16 0.71
C GLN A 45 13.11 -17.85 1.24
N GLY A 46 14.43 -17.75 1.25
CA GLY A 46 15.10 -16.47 1.49
C GLY A 46 14.71 -15.49 0.38
N ILE A 47 14.30 -14.29 0.75
CA ILE A 47 14.04 -13.21 -0.20
C ILE A 47 15.39 -12.74 -0.76
N LYS A 48 15.57 -12.80 -2.08
CA LYS A 48 16.76 -12.20 -2.70
C LYS A 48 16.56 -10.69 -2.77
N TRP A 49 17.37 -9.95 -2.01
CA TRP A 49 17.32 -8.48 -2.04
C TRP A 49 18.39 -7.94 -2.98
N HIS A 50 17.95 -7.28 -4.05
CA HIS A 50 18.75 -6.59 -5.04
C HIS A 50 18.70 -5.07 -4.85
N PHE A 51 19.81 -4.40 -5.11
CA PHE A 51 19.89 -2.95 -5.09
C PHE A 51 20.09 -2.43 -6.51
N ASN A 52 19.48 -1.28 -6.80
CA ASN A 52 19.66 -0.62 -8.09
C ASN A 52 21.14 -0.28 -8.33
N PRO A 53 21.63 -0.33 -9.58
CA PRO A 53 22.99 0.08 -9.88
C PRO A 53 23.25 1.52 -9.39
N PRO A 54 24.44 1.82 -8.84
CA PRO A 54 24.79 3.18 -8.44
C PRO A 54 24.65 4.13 -9.62
N LEU A 55 24.10 5.33 -9.37
CA LEU A 55 23.93 6.38 -10.41
C LEU A 55 23.00 5.99 -11.58
N ALA A 56 22.15 4.98 -11.41
CA ALA A 56 21.18 4.57 -12.44
C ALA A 56 19.73 4.88 -12.01
N PRO A 57 19.32 6.17 -11.92
CA PRO A 57 18.02 6.59 -11.40
C PRO A 57 16.83 6.08 -12.22
N HIS A 58 17.06 5.74 -13.51
CA HIS A 58 16.03 5.17 -14.37
C HIS A 58 15.46 3.83 -13.86
N PHE A 59 16.24 3.04 -13.10
CA PHE A 59 15.74 1.82 -12.45
C PHE A 59 14.72 2.11 -11.34
N GLY A 60 14.69 3.34 -10.80
CA GLY A 60 13.70 3.78 -9.81
C GLY A 60 12.41 4.34 -10.41
N GLY A 61 12.37 4.65 -11.71
CA GLY A 61 11.31 5.44 -12.33
C GLY A 61 9.90 4.83 -12.22
N ILE A 62 9.80 3.49 -12.24
CA ILE A 62 8.52 2.79 -12.05
C ILE A 62 8.00 3.01 -10.63
N HIS A 63 8.86 2.87 -9.63
CA HIS A 63 8.50 3.08 -8.23
C HIS A 63 8.10 4.54 -7.99
N GLU A 64 8.86 5.49 -8.53
CA GLU A 64 8.55 6.93 -8.43
C GLU A 64 7.20 7.29 -9.07
N THR A 65 6.91 6.74 -10.25
CA THR A 65 5.64 6.95 -10.95
C THR A 65 4.47 6.41 -10.13
N MET A 66 4.64 5.23 -9.51
CA MET A 66 3.65 4.64 -8.62
C MET A 66 3.46 5.46 -7.35
N ILE A 67 4.54 5.96 -6.73
CA ILE A 67 4.48 6.84 -5.56
C ILE A 67 3.75 8.15 -5.90
N LYS A 68 4.04 8.74 -7.06
CA LYS A 68 3.35 9.95 -7.53
C LYS A 68 1.86 9.73 -7.70
N SER A 69 1.47 8.59 -8.27
CA SER A 69 0.07 8.20 -8.44
C SER A 69 -0.62 7.99 -7.09
N ALA A 70 0.06 7.34 -6.14
CA ALA A 70 -0.45 7.15 -4.78
C ALA A 70 -0.66 8.47 -4.05
N LYS A 71 0.32 9.37 -4.07
CA LYS A 71 0.20 10.71 -3.50
C LYS A 71 -0.99 11.46 -4.09
N ARG A 72 -1.14 11.45 -5.42
CA ARG A 72 -2.26 12.10 -6.10
C ARG A 72 -3.62 11.55 -5.65
N ALA A 73 -3.75 10.23 -5.52
CA ALA A 73 -4.98 9.60 -5.02
C ALA A 73 -5.28 10.01 -3.58
N ILE A 74 -4.28 9.99 -2.70
CA ILE A 74 -4.43 10.38 -1.29
C ILE A 74 -4.81 11.85 -1.15
N TYR A 75 -4.13 12.75 -1.87
CA TYR A 75 -4.49 14.17 -1.84
C TYR A 75 -5.89 14.44 -2.38
N ALA A 76 -6.34 13.67 -3.39
CA ALA A 76 -7.71 13.78 -3.91
C ALA A 76 -8.76 13.29 -2.90
N ILE A 77 -8.46 12.22 -2.15
CA ILE A 77 -9.37 11.65 -1.14
C ILE A 77 -9.45 12.56 0.09
N LEU A 78 -8.30 13.02 0.60
CA LEU A 78 -8.23 13.75 1.87
C LEU A 78 -8.46 15.26 1.71
N GLY A 79 -8.08 15.85 0.58
CA GLY A 79 -8.13 17.29 0.38
C GLY A 79 -7.43 18.04 1.53
N ASN A 80 -8.17 18.95 2.17
CA ASN A 80 -7.73 19.71 3.36
C ASN A 80 -8.44 19.25 4.65
N ALA A 81 -8.91 17.99 4.70
CA ALA A 81 -9.62 17.48 5.86
C ALA A 81 -8.71 17.34 7.09
N ASP A 82 -9.26 17.68 8.25
CA ASP A 82 -8.67 17.33 9.54
C ASP A 82 -8.98 15.86 9.83
N ILE A 83 -7.95 15.02 9.90
CA ILE A 83 -8.09 13.56 9.97
C ILE A 83 -7.31 12.94 11.13
N ASN A 84 -7.81 11.83 11.65
CA ASN A 84 -7.11 10.97 12.58
C ASN A 84 -6.41 9.79 11.87
N ASP A 85 -5.67 8.98 12.64
CA ASP A 85 -4.88 7.87 12.11
C ASP A 85 -5.73 6.76 11.46
N GLU A 86 -6.92 6.47 12.00
CA GLU A 86 -7.84 5.47 11.46
C GLU A 86 -8.48 5.93 10.14
N GLU A 87 -8.86 7.21 10.08
CA GLU A 87 -9.34 7.87 8.86
C GLU A 87 -8.23 7.88 7.79
N LEU A 88 -6.98 8.15 8.17
CA LEU A 88 -5.83 8.10 7.27
C LEU A 88 -5.60 6.68 6.73
N LEU A 89 -5.62 5.66 7.59
CA LEU A 89 -5.45 4.26 7.20
C LEU A 89 -6.56 3.81 6.23
N THR A 90 -7.78 4.24 6.48
CA THR A 90 -8.93 3.99 5.61
C THR A 90 -8.74 4.66 4.25
N ALA A 91 -8.29 5.92 4.22
CA ALA A 91 -7.98 6.63 2.97
C ALA A 91 -6.87 5.94 2.16
N PHE A 92 -5.83 5.41 2.82
CA PHE A 92 -4.80 4.60 2.16
C PHE A 92 -5.35 3.33 1.53
N THR A 93 -6.29 2.66 2.19
CA THR A 93 -6.95 1.48 1.64
C THR A 93 -7.79 1.83 0.40
N GLY A 94 -8.50 2.97 0.44
CA GLY A 94 -9.24 3.50 -0.72
C GLY A 94 -8.31 3.86 -1.89
N ALA A 95 -7.20 4.54 -1.63
CA ALA A 95 -6.20 4.85 -2.64
C ALA A 95 -5.56 3.59 -3.24
N GLU A 96 -5.24 2.58 -2.43
CA GLU A 96 -4.74 1.29 -2.89
C GLU A 96 -5.75 0.61 -3.84
N ALA A 97 -7.03 0.59 -3.47
CA ALA A 97 -8.09 0.04 -4.31
C ALA A 97 -8.22 0.79 -5.65
N LEU A 98 -8.16 2.12 -5.63
CA LEU A 98 -8.19 2.95 -6.84
C LEU A 98 -7.03 2.64 -7.78
N ILE A 99 -5.82 2.66 -7.24
CA ILE A 99 -4.59 2.44 -8.01
C ILE A 99 -4.58 1.03 -8.62
N ASN A 100 -5.07 0.03 -7.89
CA ASN A 100 -5.14 -1.34 -8.39
C ASN A 100 -6.35 -1.64 -9.28
N SER A 101 -7.30 -0.71 -9.40
CA SER A 101 -8.42 -0.80 -10.35
C SER A 101 -8.12 -0.11 -11.68
N ARG A 102 -6.93 0.47 -11.83
CA ARG A 102 -6.52 1.12 -13.09
C ARG A 102 -6.44 0.10 -14.24
N PRO A 103 -6.94 0.43 -15.44
CA PRO A 103 -6.74 -0.41 -16.63
C PRO A 103 -5.26 -0.60 -16.97
N LEU A 104 -4.86 -1.85 -17.23
CA LEU A 104 -3.58 -2.24 -17.82
C LEU A 104 -3.70 -2.47 -19.33
N THR A 105 -4.91 -2.78 -19.80
CA THR A 105 -5.24 -2.94 -21.21
C THR A 105 -6.11 -1.78 -21.70
N TYR A 106 -6.32 -1.73 -23.02
CA TYR A 106 -7.24 -0.78 -23.63
C TYR A 106 -8.62 -0.84 -22.98
N GLN A 107 -9.16 0.34 -22.65
CA GLN A 107 -10.53 0.50 -22.17
C GLN A 107 -11.39 0.98 -23.33
N SER A 108 -12.31 0.13 -23.78
CA SER A 108 -13.25 0.48 -24.84
C SER A 108 -14.34 1.42 -24.32
N ALA A 109 -14.85 2.28 -25.21
CA ALA A 109 -16.05 3.09 -24.95
C ALA A 109 -17.35 2.32 -25.19
N ASP A 110 -17.30 1.16 -25.84
CA ASP A 110 -18.45 0.28 -26.06
C ASP A 110 -18.82 -0.45 -24.76
N PRO A 111 -20.04 -0.27 -24.22
CA PRO A 111 -20.50 -0.99 -23.02
C PRO A 111 -20.54 -2.52 -23.16
N LYS A 112 -20.53 -3.04 -24.39
CA LYS A 112 -20.53 -4.49 -24.66
C LYS A 112 -19.13 -5.07 -24.78
N ALA A 113 -18.09 -4.24 -24.81
CA ALA A 113 -16.72 -4.71 -24.87
C ALA A 113 -16.28 -5.31 -23.53
N ASP A 114 -15.27 -6.17 -23.59
CA ASP A 114 -14.72 -6.82 -22.41
C ASP A 114 -14.13 -5.80 -21.41
N THR A 115 -14.30 -6.11 -20.11
CA THR A 115 -13.72 -5.30 -19.03
C THR A 115 -12.19 -5.30 -19.14
N PRO A 116 -11.53 -4.13 -19.05
CA PRO A 116 -10.08 -4.07 -19.13
C PRO A 116 -9.42 -4.84 -17.99
N LEU A 117 -8.27 -5.44 -18.26
CA LEU A 117 -7.47 -6.10 -17.23
C LEU A 117 -6.94 -5.06 -16.24
N THR A 118 -7.07 -5.32 -14.95
CA THR A 118 -6.55 -4.43 -13.89
C THR A 118 -5.56 -5.19 -13.00
N PRO A 119 -4.68 -4.50 -12.24
CA PRO A 119 -3.84 -5.16 -11.25
C PRO A 119 -4.64 -6.02 -10.25
N ASN A 120 -5.86 -5.62 -9.88
CA ASN A 120 -6.73 -6.41 -9.00
C ASN A 120 -7.03 -7.79 -9.59
N HIS A 121 -7.27 -7.89 -10.90
CA HIS A 121 -7.52 -9.18 -11.56
C HIS A 121 -6.33 -10.13 -11.43
N LEU A 122 -5.10 -9.60 -11.50
CA LEU A 122 -3.87 -10.39 -11.32
C LEU A 122 -3.66 -10.88 -9.89
N HIS A 123 -4.26 -10.19 -8.91
CA HIS A 123 -4.23 -10.57 -7.50
C HIS A 123 -5.39 -11.49 -7.09
N GLY A 124 -6.20 -11.98 -8.04
CA GLY A 124 -7.40 -12.77 -7.74
C GLY A 124 -8.52 -11.95 -7.09
N GLN A 125 -8.40 -10.62 -7.09
CA GLN A 125 -9.44 -9.70 -6.65
C GLN A 125 -10.29 -9.37 -7.88
N LEU A 126 -11.47 -9.98 -7.99
CA LEU A 126 -12.51 -9.53 -8.91
C LEU A 126 -12.90 -8.12 -8.45
N GLY A 127 -12.63 -7.11 -9.27
CA GLY A 127 -12.75 -5.70 -8.90
C GLY A 127 -13.98 -5.40 -8.03
N GLY A 128 -13.74 -4.75 -6.90
CA GLY A 128 -14.78 -4.34 -5.96
C GLY A 128 -15.06 -2.84 -6.09
N HIS A 129 -16.31 -2.45 -5.83
CA HIS A 129 -16.78 -1.07 -5.82
C HIS A 129 -15.77 -0.13 -5.15
N PHE A 130 -15.46 0.98 -5.83
CA PHE A 130 -14.62 2.04 -5.29
C PHE A 130 -15.41 2.76 -4.19
N ALA A 131 -15.07 2.42 -2.93
CA ALA A 131 -15.73 2.85 -1.71
C ALA A 131 -17.18 2.33 -1.56
N PRO A 132 -17.64 2.06 -0.33
CA PRO A 132 -19.07 1.86 -0.08
C PRO A 132 -19.83 3.13 -0.51
N GLU A 133 -21.00 2.96 -1.11
CA GLU A 133 -21.89 4.09 -1.37
C GLU A 133 -22.12 4.85 -0.06
N THR A 134 -22.00 6.17 -0.11
CA THR A 134 -22.20 7.02 1.07
C THR A 134 -23.65 6.85 1.52
N VAL A 135 -23.84 6.18 2.67
CA VAL A 135 -25.15 5.97 3.30
C VAL A 135 -25.75 7.26 3.85
N ASP A 136 -24.94 8.31 3.99
CA ASP A 136 -25.33 9.61 4.52
C ASP A 136 -24.97 10.71 3.51
N ASN A 137 -25.94 11.60 3.24
CA ASN A 137 -25.77 12.76 2.36
C ASN A 137 -25.34 14.01 3.14
N THR A 138 -25.18 13.91 4.47
CA THR A 138 -24.78 15.03 5.30
C THR A 138 -23.27 15.16 5.37
N ASP A 139 -22.77 16.39 5.15
CA ASP A 139 -21.36 16.68 5.26
C ASP A 139 -20.84 16.46 6.69
N PHE A 140 -19.62 15.95 6.79
CA PHE A 140 -18.94 15.81 8.07
C PHE A 140 -18.75 17.18 8.73
N ASN A 141 -19.15 17.28 10.02
CA ASN A 141 -19.02 18.51 10.79
C ASN A 141 -17.93 18.36 11.88
N PRO A 142 -16.75 19.00 11.72
CA PRO A 142 -15.65 18.92 12.68
C PRO A 142 -16.04 19.34 14.11
N ARG A 143 -17.03 20.24 14.26
CA ARG A 143 -17.50 20.68 15.58
C ARG A 143 -18.19 19.56 16.36
N LYS A 144 -18.82 18.58 15.68
CA LYS A 144 -19.41 17.41 16.35
C LYS A 144 -18.32 16.56 17.00
N ARG A 145 -17.22 16.30 16.28
CA ARG A 145 -16.06 15.57 16.80
C ARG A 145 -15.42 16.30 17.98
N TRP A 146 -15.22 17.61 17.88
CA TRP A 146 -14.72 18.42 18.99
C TRP A 146 -15.61 18.37 20.23
N ARG A 147 -16.93 18.56 20.07
CA ARG A 147 -17.89 18.46 21.19
C ARG A 147 -17.86 17.10 21.87
N ARG A 148 -17.77 16.02 21.08
CA ARG A 148 -17.67 14.65 21.62
C ARG A 148 -16.44 14.49 22.51
N ILE A 149 -15.29 15.03 22.11
CA ILE A 149 -14.07 15.01 22.93
C ILE A 149 -14.28 15.78 24.24
N GLN A 150 -14.90 16.96 24.20
CA GLN A 150 -15.18 17.77 25.40
C GLN A 150 -16.13 17.06 26.38
N GLU A 151 -17.14 16.35 25.89
CA GLU A 151 -18.02 15.52 26.73
C GLU A 151 -17.26 14.39 27.41
N LEU A 152 -16.39 13.69 26.67
CA LEU A 152 -15.56 12.60 27.23
C LEU A 152 -14.60 13.10 28.32
N ILE A 153 -14.00 14.27 28.12
CA ILE A 153 -13.13 14.90 29.12
C ILE A 153 -13.93 15.27 30.38
N ARG A 154 -15.17 15.74 30.24
CA ARG A 154 -16.05 16.07 31.37
C ARG A 154 -16.50 14.87 32.21
N HIS A 155 -16.33 13.65 31.72
CA HIS A 155 -16.63 12.44 32.48
C HIS A 155 -15.48 12.01 33.41
N PHE A 156 -14.32 12.66 33.31
CA PHE A 156 -13.22 12.60 34.26
C PHE A 156 -13.24 13.82 35.19
#